data_AF-A0A658NNF4-F1
#
_entry.id   AF-A0A658NNF4-F1
#
_cell.length_a   1.000
_cell.length_b   1.000
_cell.length_c   1.000
_cell.angle_alpha   90.00
_cell.angle_beta   90.00
_cell.angle_gamma   90.00
#
_symmetry.space_group_name_H-M   'P 1'
#
loop_
_entity.id
_entity.type
_entity.pdbx_description
1 polymer ?
#
loop_
_entity_poly.entity_id
_entity_poly.type
_entity_poly.pdbx_seq_one_letter_code
_entity_poly.pdbx_strand_id
1 'polypeptide(L)'
;VLKSAIAHLWFVTLHPFDDGNGRMARAVADMLLGRSEKSAPRFYSLSTQIGRERAAYYDILERTQKGTMDVTPWLVWVLTCLGRAID
;
A
#
# COMPACT_ATOMS: atom_id res chain seq x y z
N VAL A 1 -0.31 2.00 10.36
CA VAL A 1 -0.09 0.97 9.31
C VAL A 1 -1.37 0.51 8.60
N LEU A 2 -2.32 -0.19 9.22
CA LEU A 2 -3.50 -0.74 8.51
C LEU A 2 -4.31 0.31 7.72
N LYS A 3 -4.54 1.49 8.30
CA LYS A 3 -5.22 2.61 7.61
C LYS A 3 -4.53 3.03 6.31
N SER A 4 -3.19 3.00 6.28
CA SER A 4 -2.40 3.30 5.08
C SER A 4 -2.62 2.26 3.98
N ALA A 5 -2.55 0.97 4.34
CA ALA A 5 -2.81 -0.12 3.41
C ALA A 5 -4.23 -0.09 2.82
N ILE A 6 -5.24 0.17 3.66
CA ILE A 6 -6.65 0.28 3.24
C ILE A 6 -6.83 1.49 2.30
N ALA A 7 -6.26 2.65 2.66
CA ALA A 7 -6.38 3.85 1.83
C ALA A 7 -5.70 3.68 0.46
N HIS A 8 -4.54 3.02 0.39
CA HIS A 8 -3.88 2.67 -0.87
C HIS A 8 -4.83 1.89 -1.78
N LEU A 9 -5.38 0.79 -1.24
CA LEU A 9 -6.26 -0.12 -1.98
C LEU A 9 -7.49 0.60 -2.53
N TRP A 10 -8.20 1.34 -1.68
CA TRP A 10 -9.42 2.01 -2.13
C TRP A 10 -9.12 3.15 -3.11
N PHE A 11 -8.05 3.90 -2.92
CA PHE A 11 -7.69 4.97 -3.84
C PHE A 11 -7.38 4.44 -5.24
N VAL A 12 -6.53 3.40 -5.33
CA VAL A 12 -6.17 2.82 -6.63
C VAL A 12 -7.35 2.09 -7.30
N THR A 13 -8.30 1.59 -6.50
CA THR A 13 -9.52 0.92 -7.00
C THR A 13 -10.56 1.91 -7.50
N LEU A 14 -10.80 3.00 -6.78
CA LEU A 14 -11.74 4.05 -7.20
C LEU A 14 -11.25 4.78 -8.45
N HIS A 15 -9.93 4.90 -8.62
CA HIS A 15 -9.30 5.48 -9.80
C HIS A 15 -9.87 6.86 -10.21
N PRO A 16 -9.88 7.86 -9.31
CA PRO A 16 -10.64 9.10 -9.51
C PRO A 16 -10.03 10.09 -10.53
N PHE A 17 -8.81 9.86 -11.02
CA PHE A 17 -8.13 10.76 -11.96
C PHE A 17 -7.88 10.07 -13.32
N ASP A 18 -7.66 10.86 -14.38
CA ASP A 18 -7.33 10.32 -15.71
C ASP A 18 -5.91 9.72 -15.80
N ASP A 19 -4.97 10.24 -15.01
CA ASP A 19 -3.62 9.67 -14.84
C ASP A 19 -3.11 9.89 -13.39
N GLY A 20 -2.11 9.12 -13.00
CA GLY A 20 -1.36 9.35 -11.76
C GLY A 20 -1.97 8.70 -10.53
N ASN A 21 -3.05 7.92 -10.67
CA ASN A 21 -3.69 7.24 -9.54
C ASN A 21 -2.72 6.41 -8.71
N GLY A 22 -1.80 5.68 -9.37
CA GLY A 22 -0.79 4.90 -8.66
C GLY A 22 0.24 5.77 -7.90
N ARG A 23 0.55 6.99 -8.37
CA ARG A 23 1.44 7.93 -7.66
C ARG A 23 0.72 8.53 -6.45
N MET A 24 -0.54 8.93 -6.64
CA MET A 24 -1.36 9.51 -5.58
C MET A 24 -1.71 8.48 -4.49
N ALA A 25 -2.03 7.23 -4.85
CA ALA A 25 -2.27 6.15 -3.89
C ALA A 25 -1.05 5.95 -2.96
N ARG A 26 0.16 5.93 -3.53
CA ARG A 26 1.41 5.84 -2.76
C ARG A 26 1.61 7.04 -1.84
N ALA A 27 1.38 8.26 -2.34
CA ALA A 27 1.51 9.47 -1.54
C ALA A 27 0.53 9.50 -0.34
N VAL A 28 -0.73 9.12 -0.56
CA VAL A 28 -1.74 9.02 0.51
C VAL A 28 -1.37 7.94 1.52
N ALA A 29 -0.92 6.77 1.04
CA ALA A 29 -0.48 5.67 1.89
C ALA A 29 0.73 6.09 2.74
N ASP A 30 1.73 6.71 2.16
CA ASP A 30 2.93 7.19 2.86
C ASP A 30 2.60 8.26 3.91
N MET A 31 1.71 9.21 3.59
CA MET A 31 1.23 10.20 4.56
C MET A 31 0.55 9.53 5.77
N LEU A 32 -0.34 8.56 5.53
CA LEU A 32 -1.06 7.86 6.60
C LEU A 32 -0.14 6.94 7.42
N LEU A 33 0.88 6.37 6.78
CA LEU A 33 1.88 5.56 7.46
C LEU A 33 2.72 6.43 8.38
N GLY A 34 3.22 7.57 7.90
CA GLY A 34 3.98 8.54 8.69
C GLY A 34 3.19 9.07 9.89
N ARG A 35 1.89 9.37 9.73
CA ARG A 35 1.02 9.77 10.87
C ARG A 35 0.84 8.68 11.93
N SER A 36 1.05 7.41 11.58
CA SER A 36 0.91 6.31 12.55
C SER A 36 2.14 6.12 13.43
N GLU A 37 3.28 6.72 13.05
CA GLU A 37 4.53 6.66 13.80
C GLU A 37 4.74 7.99 14.52
N LYS A 38 4.68 7.96 15.86
CA LYS A 38 4.53 9.21 16.63
C LYS A 38 5.78 10.10 16.68
N SER A 39 7.00 9.61 16.38
CA SER A 39 8.23 10.39 16.67
C SER A 39 9.56 10.00 15.99
N ALA A 40 9.65 9.02 15.09
CA ALA A 40 10.97 8.60 14.54
C ALA A 40 11.20 9.06 13.09
N PRO A 41 12.42 9.49 12.70
CA PRO A 41 12.79 9.57 11.29
C PRO A 41 12.70 8.18 10.66
N ARG A 42 11.99 8.08 9.53
CA ARG A 42 11.85 6.83 8.77
C ARG A 42 13.09 6.62 7.90
N PHE A 43 13.82 5.53 8.15
CA PHE A 43 14.93 5.09 7.30
C PHE A 43 14.51 4.00 6.30
N TYR A 44 13.20 3.77 6.13
CA TYR A 44 12.64 2.78 5.22
C TYR A 44 11.66 3.42 4.24
N SER A 45 11.39 2.72 3.12
CA SER A 45 10.41 3.11 2.11
C SER A 45 9.54 1.93 1.70
N LEU A 46 8.29 1.92 2.17
CA LEU A 46 7.30 0.91 1.76
C LEU A 46 7.04 0.97 0.25
N SER A 47 6.97 2.17 -0.32
CA SER A 47 6.81 2.40 -1.76
C SER A 47 7.96 1.77 -2.57
N THR A 48 9.21 1.84 -2.08
CA THR A 48 10.37 1.20 -2.71
C THR A 48 10.26 -0.32 -2.64
N GLN A 49 9.87 -0.86 -1.48
CA GLN A 49 9.72 -2.30 -1.30
C GLN A 49 8.59 -2.88 -2.18
N ILE A 50 7.43 -2.21 -2.25
CA ILE A 50 6.35 -2.54 -3.20
C ILE A 50 6.86 -2.51 -4.65
N GLY A 51 7.73 -1.54 -4.99
CA GLY A 51 8.36 -1.46 -6.30
C GLY A 51 9.26 -2.65 -6.63
N ARG A 52 10.02 -3.17 -5.65
CA ARG A 52 10.81 -4.41 -5.80
C ARG A 52 9.93 -5.64 -6.00
N GLU A 53 8.74 -5.64 -5.42
CA GLU A 53 7.76 -6.72 -5.47
C GLU A 53 6.63 -6.45 -6.48
N ARG A 54 6.94 -5.74 -7.58
CA ARG A 54 5.95 -5.23 -8.54
C ARG A 54 5.00 -6.28 -9.09
N ALA A 55 5.49 -7.48 -9.42
CA ALA A 55 4.63 -8.56 -9.92
C ALA A 55 3.61 -8.99 -8.86
N ALA A 56 4.09 -9.31 -7.65
CA ALA A 56 3.23 -9.68 -6.53
C ALA A 56 2.23 -8.58 -6.16
N TYR A 57 2.63 -7.30 -6.27
CA TYR A 57 1.74 -6.16 -6.07
C TYR A 57 0.53 -6.18 -7.03
N TYR A 58 0.77 -6.38 -8.32
CA TYR A 58 -0.34 -6.44 -9.30
C TYR A 58 -1.19 -7.70 -9.09
N ASP A 59 -0.57 -8.84 -8.80
CA ASP A 59 -1.28 -10.09 -8.55
C ASP A 59 -2.24 -9.99 -7.35
N ILE A 60 -1.75 -9.47 -6.21
CA ILE A 60 -2.59 -9.33 -5.02
C ILE A 60 -3.65 -8.25 -5.21
N LEU A 61 -3.33 -7.15 -5.89
CA LEU A 61 -4.29 -6.08 -6.17
C LEU A 61 -5.44 -6.58 -7.05
N GLU A 62 -5.12 -7.29 -8.13
CA GLU A 62 -6.11 -7.86 -9.03
C GLU A 62 -7.01 -8.87 -8.30
N ARG A 63 -6.42 -9.77 -7.52
CA ARG A 63 -7.18 -10.76 -6.72
C ARG A 63 -8.11 -10.10 -5.72
N THR A 64 -7.64 -9.05 -5.03
CA THR A 64 -8.47 -8.31 -4.07
C THR A 64 -9.60 -7.55 -4.76
N GLN A 65 -9.36 -6.92 -5.91
CA GLN A 65 -10.38 -6.17 -6.65
C GLN A 65 -11.45 -7.07 -7.30
N LYS A 66 -11.09 -8.28 -7.72
CA LYS A 66 -12.01 -9.26 -8.32
C LYS A 66 -12.68 -10.18 -7.31
N GLY A 67 -12.22 -10.17 -6.06
CA GLY A 67 -12.71 -11.03 -4.99
C GLY A 67 -13.97 -10.50 -4.31
N THR A 68 -14.23 -11.02 -3.12
CA THR A 68 -15.22 -10.44 -2.20
C THR A 68 -14.62 -9.20 -1.52
N MET A 69 -15.38 -8.54 -0.64
CA MET A 69 -14.86 -7.43 0.17
C MET A 69 -13.87 -7.87 1.29
N ASP A 70 -13.34 -9.09 1.25
CA ASP A 70 -12.29 -9.52 2.17
C ASP A 70 -10.91 -9.00 1.72
N VAL A 71 -10.46 -7.93 2.37
CA VAL A 71 -9.15 -7.31 2.12
C VAL A 71 -8.04 -7.89 2.99
N THR A 72 -8.30 -8.93 3.79
CA THR A 72 -7.30 -9.52 4.69
C THR A 72 -6.02 -9.95 3.97
N PRO A 73 -6.06 -10.65 2.81
CA PRO A 73 -4.86 -11.04 2.08
C PRO A 73 -4.01 -9.83 1.63
N TRP A 74 -4.67 -8.74 1.22
CA TRP A 74 -4.01 -7.48 0.88
C TRP A 74 -3.28 -6.89 2.09
N LEU A 75 -3.94 -6.85 3.25
CA LEU A 75 -3.35 -6.32 4.48
C LEU A 75 -2.13 -7.14 4.93
N VAL A 76 -2.22 -8.47 4.88
CA VAL A 76 -1.11 -9.37 5.19
C VAL A 76 0.07 -9.11 4.25
N TRP A 77 -0.19 -9.00 2.94
CA TRP A 77 0.86 -8.73 1.97
C TRP A 77 1.57 -7.38 2.23
N VAL A 78 0.81 -6.29 2.44
CA VAL A 78 1.39 -4.97 2.75
C VAL A 78 2.19 -4.98 4.06
N LEU A 79 1.72 -5.67 5.10
CA LEU A 79 2.46 -5.80 6.35
C LEU A 79 3.77 -6.58 6.17
N THR A 80 3.77 -7.59 5.31
CA THR A 80 4.98 -8.37 5.02
C THR A 80 5.99 -7.52 4.21
N CYS A 81 5.52 -6.70 3.27
CA CYS A 81 6.32 -5.69 2.59
C CYS A 81 6.89 -4.67 3.58
N LEU A 82 6.11 -4.23 4.57
CA LEU A 82 6.60 -3.31 5.60
C LEU A 82 7.70 -3.96 6.45
N GLY A 83 7.55 -5.22 6.85
CA GLY A 83 8.59 -5.96 7.57
C GLY A 83 9.91 -5.99 6.79
N ARG A 84 9.87 -6.40 5.52
CA ARG A 84 11.04 -6.40 4.63
C ARG A 84 11.61 -5.02 4.30
N ALA A 85 10.83 -3.95 4.48
CA ALA A 85 11.33 -2.59 4.29
C ALA A 85 12.08 -2.08 5.51
N ILE A 86 11.75 -2.59 6.71
CA ILE A 86 12.35 -2.23 7.99
C ILE A 86 13.62 -3.04 8.25
N ASP A 87 13.64 -4.32 7.84
CA ASP A 87 14.81 -5.20 7.88
C ASP A 87 15.92 -4.75 6.90
#